data_AF-A0A0H4T9D2-F1
#
_entry.id   AF-A0A0H4T9D2-F1
#
_cell.length_a   1.000
_cell.length_b   1.000
_cell.length_c   1.000
_cell.angle_alpha   90.00
_cell.angle_beta   90.00
_cell.angle_gamma   90.00
#
_symmetry.space_group_name_H-M   'P 1'
#
loop_
_entity.id
_entity.type
_entity.pdbx_description
1 polymer ?
#
loop_
_entity_poly.entity_id
_entity_poly.type
_entity_poly.pdbx_seq_one_letter_code
_entity_poly.pdbx_strand_id
1 'polypeptide(L)'
;VVIDSRTAYHWIPESFKVYLDLPTEIAKGRILNSVKADKLREQSEQVSTSEEVFQKMHERFQSEQKRYWDLYKINNTDKNQFDLVVDTNKNNLEQVVAIVVSEYKKWREK
;
A
#
# COMPACT_ATOMS: atom_id res chain seq x y z
N VAL A 1 10.47 4.60 -16.21
CA VAL A 1 9.45 3.54 -16.02
C VAL A 1 8.91 3.69 -14.61
N VAL A 2 7.60 3.44 -14.40
CA VAL A 2 6.99 3.40 -13.07
C VAL A 2 6.59 1.95 -12.80
N ILE A 3 6.92 1.43 -11.63
CA ILE A 3 6.61 0.06 -11.23
C ILE A 3 5.84 0.12 -9.92
N ASP A 4 4.64 -0.47 -9.90
CA ASP A 4 3.90 -0.75 -8.68
C ASP A 4 4.22 -2.19 -8.24
N SER A 5 4.85 -2.33 -7.07
CA SER A 5 5.27 -3.62 -6.54
C SER A 5 5.58 -3.54 -5.05
N ARG A 6 5.35 -4.64 -4.34
CA ARG A 6 5.72 -4.79 -2.92
C ARG A 6 7.18 -5.18 -2.70
N THR A 7 7.91 -5.56 -3.74
CA THR A 7 9.29 -6.08 -3.62
C THR A 7 10.28 -5.39 -4.56
N ALA A 8 9.82 -4.59 -5.52
CA ALA A 8 10.71 -3.92 -6.48
C ALA A 8 11.74 -3.00 -5.80
N TYR A 9 11.39 -2.40 -4.65
CA TYR A 9 12.31 -1.57 -3.86
C TYR A 9 13.61 -2.32 -3.49
N HIS A 10 13.52 -3.64 -3.28
CA HIS A 10 14.64 -4.51 -2.95
C HIS A 10 15.45 -4.91 -4.18
N TRP A 11 14.76 -5.22 -5.29
CA TRP A 11 15.40 -5.72 -6.52
C TRP A 11 15.95 -4.63 -7.44
N ILE A 12 15.53 -3.38 -7.24
CA ILE A 12 15.94 -2.22 -8.04
C ILE A 12 16.50 -1.15 -7.09
N PRO A 13 17.68 -1.38 -6.47
CA PRO A 13 18.22 -0.50 -5.44
C PRO A 13 18.51 0.91 -5.96
N GLU A 14 18.81 1.08 -7.24
CA GLU A 14 19.09 2.39 -7.87
C GLU A 14 17.82 3.14 -8.34
N SER A 15 16.64 2.72 -7.90
CA SER A 15 15.38 3.43 -8.17
C SER A 15 15.04 4.47 -7.10
N PHE A 16 14.18 5.43 -7.44
CA PHE A 16 13.49 6.26 -6.45
C PHE A 16 12.31 5.48 -5.87
N LYS A 17 12.38 5.14 -4.58
CA LYS A 17 11.45 4.23 -3.90
C LYS A 17 10.44 5.03 -3.08
N VAL A 18 9.16 4.84 -3.38
CA VAL A 18 8.06 5.54 -2.70
C VAL A 18 7.18 4.55 -1.96
N TYR A 19 6.89 4.83 -0.70
CA TYR A 19 5.94 4.10 0.12
C TYR A 19 4.66 4.93 0.32
N LEU A 20 3.53 4.43 -0.17
CA LEU A 20 2.22 5.05 0.08
C LEU A 20 1.62 4.43 1.33
N ASP A 21 1.67 5.17 2.44
CA ASP A 21 1.20 4.72 3.73
C ASP A 21 -0.28 5.06 3.93
N LEU A 22 -1.01 4.12 4.51
CA LEU A 22 -2.38 4.33 4.97
C LEU A 22 -2.52 3.70 6.35
N PRO A 23 -2.77 4.49 7.40
CA PRO A 23 -2.97 3.96 8.74
C PRO A 23 -4.04 2.86 8.76
N THR A 24 -3.74 1.74 9.42
CA THR A 24 -4.58 0.53 9.42
C THR A 24 -6.01 0.78 9.92
N GLU A 25 -6.18 1.70 10.87
CA GLU A 25 -7.50 2.10 11.38
C GLU A 25 -8.36 2.83 10.34
N ILE A 26 -7.73 3.52 9.40
CA ILE A 26 -8.40 4.26 8.33
C ILE A 26 -8.60 3.37 7.11
N ALA A 27 -7.66 2.44 6.86
CA ALA A 27 -7.82 1.38 5.88
C ALA A 27 -9.10 0.57 6.14
N LYS A 28 -9.39 0.22 7.41
CA LYS A 28 -10.67 -0.39 7.81
C LYS A 28 -11.85 0.44 7.28
N GLY A 29 -11.94 1.72 7.67
CA GLY A 29 -13.04 2.60 7.25
C GLY A 29 -13.20 2.75 5.73
N ARG A 30 -12.09 2.88 4.99
CA ARG A 30 -12.12 3.00 3.52
C ARG A 30 -12.61 1.74 2.83
N ILE A 31 -12.22 0.56 3.31
CA ILE A 31 -12.65 -0.72 2.74
C ILE A 31 -14.12 -0.99 3.04
N LEU A 32 -14.60 -0.58 4.21
CA LEU A 32 -16.05 -0.61 4.51
C LEU A 32 -16.84 0.28 3.56
N ASN A 33 -16.32 1.46 3.23
CA ASN A 33 -16.97 2.37 2.31
C ASN A 33 -16.91 1.90 0.85
N SER A 34 -15.81 1.24 0.44
CA SER A 34 -15.69 0.69 -0.91
C SER A 34 -16.57 -0.55 -1.11
N VAL A 35 -16.71 -1.41 -0.10
CA VAL A 35 -17.63 -2.57 -0.12
C VAL A 35 -19.09 -2.11 -0.22
N LYS A 36 -19.46 -1.00 0.42
CA LYS A 36 -20.81 -0.40 0.31
C LYS A 36 -21.08 0.28 -1.04
N ALA A 37 -20.03 0.74 -1.75
CA ALA A 37 -20.18 1.42 -3.03
C ALA A 37 -20.34 0.45 -4.21
N ASP A 38 -19.76 -0.76 -4.12
CA ASP A 38 -19.88 -1.80 -5.14
C ASP A 38 -21.15 -2.64 -4.97
N LYS A 39 -22.30 -2.11 -5.45
CA LYS A 39 -23.58 -2.84 -5.56
C LYS A 39 -23.49 -4.15 -6.38
N LEU A 40 -22.43 -4.33 -7.16
CA LEU A 40 -22.19 -5.56 -7.94
C LEU A 40 -21.59 -6.70 -7.09
N ARG A 41 -20.96 -6.41 -5.94
CA ARG A 41 -20.47 -7.45 -5.01
C ARG A 41 -21.56 -7.94 -4.05
N GLU A 42 -22.61 -7.16 -3.82
CA GLU A 42 -23.77 -7.56 -3.01
C GLU A 42 -24.52 -8.78 -3.59
N GLN A 43 -24.45 -9.01 -4.90
CA GLN A 43 -25.17 -10.12 -5.56
C GLN A 43 -24.40 -11.45 -5.58
N SER A 44 -23.08 -11.47 -5.35
CA SER A 44 -22.27 -12.71 -5.46
C SER A 44 -21.79 -13.29 -4.14
N GLU A 45 -21.72 -12.52 -3.06
CA GLU A 45 -21.27 -13.05 -1.76
C GLU A 45 -22.24 -12.64 -0.65
N GLN A 46 -22.82 -13.65 0.00
CA GLN A 46 -23.54 -13.51 1.26
C GLN A 46 -22.68 -12.71 2.24
N VAL A 47 -23.14 -11.49 2.55
CA VAL A 47 -22.80 -10.65 3.71
C VAL A 47 -21.45 -10.99 4.34
N SER A 48 -20.36 -10.44 3.80
CA SER A 48 -19.12 -10.34 4.56
C SER A 48 -19.25 -9.15 5.51
N THR A 49 -19.38 -9.43 6.81
CA THR A 49 -19.34 -8.38 7.84
C THR A 49 -18.06 -7.55 7.71
N SER A 50 -18.09 -6.31 8.20
CA SER A 50 -16.93 -5.41 8.25
C SER A 50 -15.67 -6.09 8.79
N GLU A 51 -15.89 -6.94 9.79
CA GLU A 51 -14.91 -7.74 10.49
C GLU A 51 -14.34 -8.86 9.63
N GLU A 52 -15.15 -9.56 8.84
CA GLU A 52 -14.70 -10.65 7.96
C GLU A 52 -13.80 -10.15 6.83
N VAL A 53 -14.15 -9.01 6.22
CA VAL A 53 -13.30 -8.40 5.18
C VAL A 53 -11.96 -7.99 5.79
N PHE A 54 -11.99 -7.39 6.98
CA PHE A 54 -10.76 -7.03 7.69
C PHE A 54 -9.91 -8.25 8.02
N GLN A 55 -10.53 -9.33 8.50
CA GLN A 55 -9.85 -10.57 8.85
C GLN A 55 -9.16 -11.21 7.63
N LYS A 56 -9.88 -11.35 6.50
CA LYS A 56 -9.32 -11.89 5.26
C LYS A 56 -8.12 -11.08 4.76
N MET A 57 -8.19 -9.75 4.86
CA MET A 57 -7.06 -8.89 4.49
C MET A 57 -5.88 -9.04 5.44
N HIS A 58 -6.13 -9.12 6.74
CA HIS A 58 -5.08 -9.32 7.72
C HIS A 58 -4.36 -10.65 7.49
N GLU A 59 -5.10 -11.73 7.27
CA GLU A 59 -4.55 -13.04 6.92
C GLU A 59 -3.74 -13.00 5.63
N ARG A 60 -4.23 -12.30 4.59
CA ARG A 60 -3.48 -12.11 3.35
C ARG A 60 -2.16 -11.39 3.61
N PHE A 61 -2.20 -10.31 4.38
CA PHE A 61 -1.02 -9.54 4.73
C PHE A 61 0.00 -10.41 5.50
N GLN A 62 -0.43 -11.17 6.51
CA GLN A 62 0.46 -12.07 7.26
C GLN A 62 1.08 -13.15 6.36
N SER A 63 0.28 -13.74 5.47
CA SER A 63 0.76 -14.72 4.49
C SER A 63 1.82 -14.11 3.55
N GLU A 64 1.60 -12.88 3.11
CA GLU A 64 2.54 -12.13 2.28
C GLU A 64 3.85 -11.84 3.02
N GLN A 65 3.78 -11.32 4.25
CA GLN A 65 4.97 -11.07 5.09
C GLN A 65 5.78 -12.36 5.29
N LYS A 66 5.10 -13.46 5.64
CA LYS A 66 5.74 -14.77 5.81
C LYS A 66 6.44 -15.21 4.53
N ARG A 67 5.76 -15.12 3.37
CA ARG A 67 6.32 -15.51 2.08
C ARG A 67 7.56 -14.67 1.72
N TYR A 68 7.50 -13.36 1.90
CA TYR A 68 8.62 -12.48 1.60
C TYR A 68 9.81 -12.73 2.51
N TRP A 69 9.57 -13.01 3.79
CA TRP A 69 10.62 -13.41 4.72
C TRP A 69 11.22 -14.76 4.35
N ASP A 70 10.40 -15.78 4.07
CA ASP A 70 10.86 -17.13 3.77
C ASP A 70 11.74 -17.15 2.53
N LEU A 71 11.33 -16.46 1.46
CA LEU A 71 12.03 -16.45 0.18
C LEU A 71 13.20 -15.47 0.13
N TYR A 72 13.05 -14.27 0.69
CA TYR A 72 13.98 -13.16 0.42
C TYR A 72 14.53 -12.50 1.70
N LYS A 73 14.04 -12.88 2.89
CA LYS A 73 14.41 -12.26 4.17
C LYS A 73 14.16 -10.75 4.20
N ILE A 74 13.15 -10.28 3.49
CA ILE A 74 12.79 -8.86 3.41
C ILE A 74 11.57 -8.53 4.27
N ASN A 75 11.55 -7.30 4.78
CA ASN A 75 10.37 -6.70 5.39
C ASN A 75 9.91 -5.49 4.56
N ASN A 76 8.91 -5.69 3.70
CA ASN A 76 8.34 -4.64 2.86
C ASN A 76 7.48 -3.61 3.62
N THR A 77 7.39 -3.66 4.94
CA THR A 77 6.82 -2.58 5.76
C THR A 77 7.88 -1.73 6.48
N ASP A 78 9.16 -2.08 6.34
CA ASP A 78 10.24 -1.25 6.84
C ASP A 78 10.36 0.02 5.97
N LYS A 79 9.84 1.12 6.50
CA LYS A 79 9.80 2.43 5.86
C LYS A 79 11.20 3.01 5.62
N ASN A 80 12.23 2.54 6.33
CA ASN A 80 13.60 3.01 6.15
C ASN A 80 14.22 2.55 4.81
N GLN A 81 13.60 1.59 4.12
CA GLN A 81 14.03 1.11 2.80
C GLN A 81 13.58 2.02 1.64
N PHE A 82 12.87 3.11 1.93
CA PHE A 82 12.24 3.97 0.93
C PHE A 82 12.80 5.39 1.01
N ASP A 83 12.93 6.02 -0.16
CA ASP A 83 13.39 7.41 -0.28
C ASP A 83 12.30 8.40 0.14
N LEU A 84 11.03 8.01 0.00
CA LEU A 84 9.87 8.84 0.33
C LEU A 84 8.75 7.98 0.93
N VAL A 85 8.16 8.46 2.02
CA VAL A 85 6.93 7.89 2.61
C VAL A 85 5.84 8.96 2.56
N VAL A 86 4.71 8.66 1.92
CA VAL A 86 3.58 9.59 1.79
C VAL A 86 2.37 9.06 2.56
N ASP A 87 1.89 9.84 3.52
CA ASP A 87 0.64 9.55 4.24
C ASP A 87 -0.57 9.89 3.35
N THR A 88 -1.20 8.87 2.80
CA THR A 88 -2.37 9.01 1.91
C THR A 88 -3.69 9.25 2.66
N ASN A 89 -3.66 9.32 3.99
CA ASN A 89 -4.79 9.81 4.76
C ASN A 89 -4.79 11.34 4.84
N LYS A 90 -3.61 11.97 4.91
CA LYS A 90 -3.48 13.43 5.03
C LYS A 90 -3.43 14.16 3.69
N ASN A 91 -3.23 13.42 2.60
CA ASN A 91 -3.06 13.97 1.27
C ASN A 91 -4.11 13.38 0.32
N ASN A 92 -4.74 14.24 -0.48
CA ASN A 92 -5.57 13.82 -1.61
C ASN A 92 -4.70 13.38 -2.81
N LEU A 93 -5.34 12.91 -3.87
CA LEU A 93 -4.64 12.40 -5.05
C LEU A 93 -3.70 13.43 -5.68
N GLU A 94 -4.18 14.67 -5.89
CA GLU A 94 -3.36 15.72 -6.49
C GLU A 94 -2.13 16.07 -5.63
N GLN A 95 -2.32 16.12 -4.31
CA GLN A 95 -1.25 16.38 -3.35
C GLN A 95 -0.22 15.25 -3.34
N VAL A 96 -0.65 13.99 -3.31
CA VAL A 96 0.26 12.83 -3.37
C VAL A 96 1.10 12.88 -4.65
N VAL A 97 0.46 13.13 -5.81
CA VAL A 97 1.18 13.25 -7.08
C VAL A 97 2.19 14.40 -7.05
N ALA A 98 1.79 15.56 -6.55
CA ALA A 98 2.68 16.72 -6.46
C ALA A 98 3.90 16.44 -5.57
N ILE A 99 3.71 15.80 -4.41
CA ILE A 99 4.77 15.41 -3.49
C ILE A 99 5.74 14.44 -4.18
N VAL A 100 5.23 13.36 -4.79
CA VAL A 100 6.07 12.34 -5.45
C VAL A 100 6.88 12.95 -6.58
N VAL A 101 6.28 13.78 -7.43
CA VAL A 101 6.97 14.43 -8.56
C VAL A 101 8.04 15.42 -8.06
N SER A 102 7.73 16.20 -7.02
CA SER A 102 8.67 17.14 -6.41
C SER A 102 9.90 16.43 -5.86
N GLU A 103 9.70 15.41 -5.03
CA GLU A 103 10.79 14.67 -4.39
C GLU A 103 11.60 13.85 -5.40
N TYR A 104 10.96 13.30 -6.43
CA TYR A 104 11.67 12.64 -7.53
C TYR A 104 12.63 13.59 -8.26
N LYS A 105 12.22 14.84 -8.53
CA LYS A 105 13.10 15.84 -9.15
C LYS A 105 14.32 16.13 -8.29
N LYS A 106 14.12 16.33 -6.98
CA LYS A 106 15.22 16.53 -6.02
C LYS A 106 16.16 15.32 -5.94
N TRP A 107 15.62 14.11 -5.98
CA TRP A 107 16.41 12.89 -5.96
C TRP A 107 17.32 12.77 -7.19
N ARG A 108 16.86 13.20 -8.37
CA ARG A 108 17.66 13.18 -9.61
C ARG A 108 18.81 14.18 -9.66
N GLU A 109 18.76 15.21 -8.83
CA GLU A 109 19.78 16.27 -8.77
C GLU A 109 20.92 15.93 -7.81
N LYS A 110 20.79 14.85 -7.03
CA LYS A 110 21.83 14.29 -6.16
C LYS A 110 22.76 13.37 -6.96
#